data_AF-A0A1T4KWJ6-F1
#
_entry.id   AF-A0A1T4KWJ6-F1
#
_cell.length_a   1.000
_cell.length_b   1.000
_cell.length_c   1.000
_cell.angle_alpha   90.00
_cell.angle_beta   90.00
_cell.angle_gamma   90.00
#
_symmetry.space_group_name_H-M   'P 1'
#
loop_
_entity.id
_entity.type
_entity.pdbx_description
1 polymer ?
#
loop_
_entity_poly.entity_id
_entity_poly.type
_entity_poly.pdbx_seq_one_letter_code
_entity_poly.pdbx_strand_id
1 'polypeptide(L)'
;MTKKNKIIIIFAVLFAVVMLILGIFLIEQHMRKTDVDSAKEQSLEYLCEKYNANPQEFKLIKYNQAHSVQEEYEIFLTKTVWIDFSFEYEYNNRHFIVSKNKKGYYDDYQFDDIQNWCTEWLQKNVDQRIIGIYLDTENIINYYDKNNLDYKYIISKDDSKQFLKCFENDVARFYFYDKEYTYDDMYIDKLSMKFNSTLKADYIPSFYYVTNTPKKHFECFKFIQWRSYAEPDYNIKGE
;
A
#
# COMPACT_ATOMS: atom_id res chain seq x y z
N MET A 1 -9.87 -54.12 -39.23
CA MET A 1 -9.09 -52.86 -39.15
C MET A 1 -7.61 -53.20 -39.08
N THR A 2 -6.79 -52.72 -40.02
CA THR A 2 -5.35 -53.04 -40.09
C THR A 2 -4.57 -52.33 -38.97
N LYS A 3 -3.40 -52.87 -38.59
CA LYS A 3 -2.51 -52.27 -37.57
C LYS A 3 -2.18 -50.79 -37.89
N LYS A 4 -2.04 -50.46 -39.18
CA LYS A 4 -1.84 -49.11 -39.70
C LYS A 4 -3.04 -48.17 -39.41
N ASN A 5 -4.27 -48.65 -39.61
CA ASN A 5 -5.48 -47.87 -39.33
C ASN A 5 -5.65 -47.59 -37.83
N LYS A 6 -5.28 -48.55 -36.95
CA LYS A 6 -5.28 -48.33 -35.49
C LYS A 6 -4.27 -47.25 -35.08
N ILE A 7 -3.07 -47.28 -35.66
CA ILE A 7 -2.02 -46.26 -35.38
C ILE A 7 -2.48 -44.87 -35.83
N ILE A 8 -3.06 -44.74 -37.03
CA ILE A 8 -3.59 -43.47 -37.54
C ILE A 8 -4.69 -42.91 -36.62
N ILE A 9 -5.61 -43.76 -36.16
CA ILE A 9 -6.67 -43.36 -35.23
C ILE A 9 -6.07 -42.88 -33.89
N ILE A 10 -5.07 -43.60 -33.35
CA ILE A 10 -4.39 -43.20 -32.11
C ILE A 10 -3.73 -41.82 -32.28
N PHE A 11 -3.03 -41.57 -33.39
CA PHE A 11 -2.43 -40.26 -33.65
C PHE A 11 -3.48 -39.16 -33.83
N ALA A 12 -4.59 -39.43 -34.51
CA ALA A 12 -5.67 -38.46 -34.67
C ALA A 12 -6.32 -38.08 -33.32
N VAL A 13 -6.54 -39.07 -32.44
CA VAL A 13 -7.05 -38.83 -31.08
C VAL A 13 -6.04 -38.04 -30.25
N LEU A 14 -4.76 -38.41 -30.29
CA LEU A 14 -3.70 -37.68 -29.57
C LEU A 14 -3.61 -36.22 -30.05
N PHE A 15 -3.64 -36.00 -31.36
CA PHE A 15 -3.62 -34.67 -31.95
C PHE A 15 -4.84 -33.84 -31.52
N ALA A 16 -6.04 -34.42 -31.52
CA ALA A 16 -7.25 -33.75 -31.06
C ALA A 16 -7.16 -33.34 -29.58
N VAL A 17 -6.60 -34.20 -28.71
CA VAL A 17 -6.38 -33.90 -27.29
C VAL A 17 -5.37 -32.76 -27.12
N VAL A 18 -4.26 -32.77 -27.86
CA VAL A 18 -3.25 -31.69 -27.82
C VAL A 18 -3.85 -30.35 -28.26
N MET A 19 -4.64 -30.34 -29.34
CA MET A 19 -5.30 -29.12 -29.81
C MET A 19 -6.33 -28.59 -28.81
N LEU A 20 -7.03 -29.48 -28.09
CA LEU A 20 -7.96 -29.09 -27.02
C LEU A 20 -7.23 -28.44 -25.84
N ILE A 21 -6.11 -29.02 -25.38
CA ILE A 21 -5.28 -28.44 -24.31
C ILE A 21 -4.74 -27.07 -24.72
N LEU A 22 -4.22 -26.94 -25.95
CA LEU A 22 -3.77 -25.66 -26.49
C LEU A 22 -4.91 -24.63 -26.56
N GLY A 23 -6.10 -25.05 -26.99
CA GLY A 23 -7.28 -24.19 -27.00
C GLY A 23 -7.64 -23.66 -25.62
N ILE A 24 -7.70 -24.52 -24.60
CA ILE A 24 -7.97 -24.12 -23.21
C ILE A 24 -6.90 -23.14 -22.72
N PHE A 25 -5.62 -23.45 -22.94
CA PHE A 25 -4.52 -22.58 -22.53
C PHE A 25 -4.60 -21.18 -23.18
N LEU A 26 -4.93 -21.11 -24.48
CA LEU A 26 -5.09 -19.83 -25.18
C LEU A 26 -6.28 -19.03 -24.66
N ILE A 27 -7.40 -19.69 -24.35
CA ILE A 27 -8.57 -19.05 -23.75
C ILE A 27 -8.23 -18.48 -22.36
N GLU A 28 -7.55 -19.25 -21.51
CA GLU A 28 -7.12 -18.79 -20.17
C GLU A 28 -6.13 -17.62 -20.25
N GLN A 29 -5.23 -17.63 -21.23
CA GLN A 29 -4.34 -16.48 -21.47
C GLN A 29 -5.12 -15.24 -21.91
N HIS A 30 -6.10 -15.40 -22.79
CA HIS A 30 -6.94 -14.29 -23.26
C HIS A 30 -7.78 -13.69 -22.13
N MET A 31 -8.46 -14.53 -21.35
CA MET A 31 -9.27 -14.10 -20.20
C MET A 31 -8.45 -13.29 -19.20
N ARG A 32 -7.27 -13.81 -18.80
CA ARG A 32 -6.36 -13.08 -17.89
C ARG A 32 -5.94 -11.73 -18.43
N LYS A 33 -5.68 -11.63 -19.74
CA LYS A 33 -5.33 -10.36 -20.37
C LYS A 33 -6.50 -9.36 -20.29
N THR A 34 -7.71 -9.81 -20.59
CA THR A 34 -8.92 -8.99 -20.49
C THR A 34 -9.16 -8.50 -19.06
N ASP A 35 -8.93 -9.35 -18.06
CA ASP A 35 -9.07 -8.97 -16.65
C ASP A 35 -8.05 -7.88 -16.25
N VAL A 36 -6.80 -8.01 -16.68
CA VAL A 36 -5.75 -6.99 -16.45
C VAL A 36 -6.11 -5.67 -17.13
N ASP A 37 -6.52 -5.72 -18.40
CA ASP A 37 -6.86 -4.53 -19.17
C ASP A 37 -8.06 -3.78 -18.54
N SER A 38 -9.09 -4.53 -18.10
CA SER A 38 -10.24 -3.94 -17.40
C SER A 38 -9.87 -3.36 -16.04
N ALA A 39 -9.05 -4.07 -15.24
CA ALA A 39 -8.62 -3.59 -13.93
C ALA A 39 -7.76 -2.33 -14.03
N LYS A 40 -6.94 -2.22 -15.08
CA LYS A 40 -6.13 -1.05 -15.40
C LYS A 40 -6.99 0.16 -15.83
N GLU A 41 -8.03 -0.07 -16.62
CA GLU A 41 -8.96 0.99 -17.03
C GLU A 41 -9.71 1.55 -15.82
N GLN A 42 -10.27 0.68 -14.98
CA GLN A 42 -10.96 1.09 -13.75
C GLN A 42 -10.04 1.83 -12.76
N SER A 43 -8.78 1.40 -12.59
CA SER A 43 -7.84 2.13 -11.73
C SER A 43 -7.51 3.51 -12.28
N LEU A 44 -7.41 3.66 -13.60
CA LEU A 44 -7.17 4.95 -14.24
C LEU A 44 -8.38 5.88 -14.12
N GLU A 45 -9.59 5.36 -14.32
CA GLU A 45 -10.85 6.12 -14.11
C GLU A 45 -10.93 6.66 -12.68
N TYR A 46 -10.67 5.80 -11.68
CA TYR A 46 -10.60 6.20 -10.28
C TYR A 46 -9.64 7.37 -10.05
N LEU A 47 -8.42 7.31 -10.61
CA LEU A 47 -7.42 8.37 -10.46
C LEU A 47 -7.84 9.67 -11.14
N CYS A 48 -8.39 9.59 -12.36
CA CYS A 48 -8.87 10.75 -13.09
C CYS A 48 -10.00 11.46 -12.33
N GLU A 49 -10.92 10.69 -11.75
CA GLU A 49 -12.03 11.22 -10.96
C GLU A 49 -11.54 11.85 -9.66
N LYS A 50 -10.69 11.16 -8.91
CA LYS A 50 -10.16 11.63 -7.61
C LYS A 50 -9.36 12.92 -7.76
N TYR A 51 -8.41 12.94 -8.69
CA TYR A 51 -7.47 14.05 -8.86
C TYR A 51 -7.90 15.08 -9.89
N ASN A 52 -9.09 14.92 -10.49
CA ASN A 52 -9.61 15.76 -11.57
C ASN A 52 -8.55 16.01 -12.67
N ALA A 53 -7.96 14.92 -13.15
CA ALA A 53 -6.82 14.92 -14.07
C ALA A 53 -7.14 14.12 -15.35
N ASN A 54 -6.45 14.42 -16.45
CA ASN A 54 -6.64 13.70 -17.70
C ASN A 54 -5.93 12.35 -17.67
N PRO A 55 -6.48 11.30 -18.31
CA PRO A 55 -5.89 9.97 -18.30
C PRO A 55 -4.49 9.92 -18.93
N GLN A 56 -4.17 10.82 -19.86
CA GLN A 56 -2.85 10.91 -20.50
C GLN A 56 -1.75 11.42 -19.57
N GLU A 57 -2.10 12.03 -18.44
CA GLU A 57 -1.15 12.52 -17.44
C GLU A 57 -0.61 11.39 -16.55
N PHE A 58 -1.32 10.25 -16.49
CA PHE A 58 -0.92 9.08 -15.71
C PHE A 58 -0.16 8.09 -16.58
N LYS A 59 1.03 7.71 -16.13
CA LYS A 59 1.85 6.70 -16.79
C LYS A 59 1.93 5.45 -15.93
N LEU A 60 1.38 4.34 -16.43
CA LEU A 60 1.52 3.04 -15.77
C LEU A 60 2.97 2.55 -15.89
N ILE A 61 3.61 2.28 -14.75
CA ILE A 61 5.00 1.81 -14.66
C ILE A 61 5.07 0.29 -14.60
N LYS A 62 4.34 -0.31 -13.66
CA LYS A 62 4.28 -1.75 -13.47
C LYS A 62 2.94 -2.15 -12.83
N TYR A 63 2.61 -3.44 -12.88
CA TYR A 63 1.42 -3.97 -12.21
C TYR A 63 1.73 -5.33 -11.56
N ASN A 64 1.03 -5.60 -10.46
CA ASN A 64 0.97 -6.90 -9.83
C ASN A 64 -0.32 -7.62 -10.25
N GLN A 65 -0.22 -8.91 -10.56
CA GLN A 65 -1.40 -9.70 -10.89
C GLN A 65 -2.20 -10.04 -9.64
N ALA A 66 -3.53 -10.11 -9.80
CA ALA A 66 -4.40 -10.67 -8.77
C ALA A 66 -3.96 -12.10 -8.42
N HIS A 67 -4.00 -12.43 -7.14
CA HIS A 67 -3.60 -13.74 -6.62
C HIS A 67 -4.30 -14.04 -5.30
N SER A 68 -4.27 -15.30 -4.87
CA SER A 68 -4.79 -15.70 -3.56
C SER A 68 -3.64 -16.04 -2.60
N VAL A 69 -3.78 -15.65 -1.34
CA VAL A 69 -2.89 -16.03 -0.24
C VAL A 69 -3.64 -16.85 0.82
N GLN A 70 -2.90 -17.58 1.66
CA GLN A 70 -3.45 -18.25 2.85
C GLN A 70 -3.14 -17.37 4.05
N GLU A 71 -4.18 -16.90 4.74
CA GLU A 71 -4.04 -16.18 6.00
C GLU A 71 -4.42 -17.07 7.17
N GLU A 72 -3.54 -17.22 8.16
CA GLU A 72 -3.87 -17.86 9.44
C GLU A 72 -4.76 -16.92 10.27
N TYR A 73 -5.88 -17.42 10.77
CA TYR A 73 -6.81 -16.62 11.60
C TYR A 73 -7.02 -17.20 13.00
N GLU A 74 -6.69 -18.47 13.20
CA GLU A 74 -6.55 -19.14 14.49
C GLU A 74 -5.44 -20.18 14.36
N ILE A 75 -4.95 -20.70 15.48
CA ILE A 75 -3.89 -21.72 15.51
C ILE A 75 -4.32 -22.91 14.62
N PHE A 76 -3.56 -23.15 13.55
CA PHE A 76 -3.80 -24.20 12.54
C PHE A 76 -5.02 -24.01 11.62
N LEU A 77 -5.68 -22.85 11.62
CA LEU A 77 -6.77 -22.55 10.68
C LEU A 77 -6.38 -21.44 9.71
N THR A 78 -6.38 -21.77 8.42
CA THR A 78 -6.15 -20.80 7.35
C THR A 78 -7.42 -20.52 6.56
N LYS A 79 -7.54 -19.30 6.05
CA LYS A 79 -8.55 -18.89 5.07
C LYS A 79 -7.85 -18.45 3.79
N THR A 80 -8.44 -18.76 2.64
CA THR A 80 -8.00 -18.21 1.37
C THR A 80 -8.47 -16.76 1.26
N VAL A 81 -7.54 -15.83 1.06
CA VAL A 81 -7.84 -14.42 0.81
C VAL A 81 -7.42 -14.07 -0.61
N TRP A 82 -8.32 -13.40 -1.34
CA TRP A 82 -8.05 -12.88 -2.66
C TRP A 82 -7.47 -11.47 -2.56
N ILE A 83 -6.32 -11.26 -3.21
CA ILE A 83 -5.68 -9.96 -3.37
C ILE A 83 -5.90 -9.54 -4.82
N ASP A 84 -6.53 -8.37 -5.00
CA ASP A 84 -6.79 -7.77 -6.30
C ASP A 84 -5.50 -7.27 -6.99
N PHE A 85 -5.65 -6.78 -8.22
CA PHE A 85 -4.56 -6.12 -8.94
C PHE A 85 -4.06 -4.87 -8.18
N SER A 86 -2.74 -4.67 -8.27
CA SER A 86 -2.08 -3.45 -7.84
C SER A 86 -1.31 -2.84 -9.00
N PHE A 87 -1.26 -1.53 -9.07
CA PHE A 87 -0.64 -0.79 -10.16
C PHE A 87 0.29 0.27 -9.60
N GLU A 88 1.49 0.40 -10.15
CA GLU A 88 2.35 1.55 -9.89
C GLU A 88 2.18 2.55 -11.03
N TYR A 89 1.83 3.78 -10.68
CA TYR A 89 1.70 4.89 -11.61
C TYR A 89 2.73 5.97 -11.32
N GLU A 90 3.07 6.71 -12.37
CA GLU A 90 3.79 7.97 -12.33
C GLU A 90 2.83 9.11 -12.70
N TYR A 91 2.75 10.14 -11.86
CA TYR A 91 1.96 11.36 -12.08
C TYR A 91 2.66 12.54 -11.38
N ASN A 92 2.81 13.70 -12.05
CA ASN A 92 3.53 14.87 -11.53
C ASN A 92 4.91 14.53 -10.94
N ASN A 93 5.69 13.68 -11.63
CA ASN A 93 7.01 13.17 -11.20
C ASN A 93 7.00 12.40 -9.87
N ARG A 94 5.86 11.85 -9.46
CA ARG A 94 5.72 11.02 -8.26
C ARG A 94 5.32 9.61 -8.65
N HIS A 95 5.94 8.64 -8.00
CA HIS A 95 5.57 7.23 -8.07
C HIS A 95 4.63 6.89 -6.91
N PHE A 96 3.58 6.13 -7.19
CA PHE A 96 2.60 5.74 -6.20
C PHE A 96 1.88 4.47 -6.60
N ILE A 97 1.32 3.79 -5.61
CA ILE A 97 0.58 2.54 -5.81
C ILE A 97 -0.92 2.84 -5.80
N VAL A 98 -1.64 2.17 -6.69
CA VAL A 98 -3.09 2.04 -6.67
C VAL A 98 -3.43 0.57 -6.47
N SER A 99 -4.30 0.29 -5.51
CA SER A 99 -4.76 -1.06 -5.17
C SER A 99 -6.28 -1.06 -5.00
N LYS A 100 -6.89 -2.24 -5.00
CA LYS A 100 -8.31 -2.42 -4.76
C LYS A 100 -8.55 -3.28 -3.53
N ASN A 101 -9.57 -2.92 -2.77
CA ASN A 101 -10.15 -3.77 -1.74
C ASN A 101 -11.68 -3.81 -1.90
N LYS A 102 -12.37 -4.43 -0.95
CA LYS A 102 -13.83 -4.60 -0.99
C LYS A 102 -14.63 -3.29 -1.11
N LYS A 103 -14.08 -2.15 -0.68
CA LYS A 103 -14.73 -0.84 -0.74
C LYS A 103 -14.48 -0.11 -2.05
N GLY A 104 -13.39 -0.44 -2.76
CA GLY A 104 -13.05 0.19 -4.03
C GLY A 104 -11.54 0.34 -4.22
N TYR A 105 -11.18 1.17 -5.19
CA TYR A 105 -9.79 1.56 -5.44
C TYR A 105 -9.33 2.62 -4.44
N TYR A 106 -8.08 2.49 -4.01
CA TYR A 106 -7.38 3.45 -3.16
C TYR A 106 -5.94 3.59 -3.64
N ASP A 107 -5.28 4.66 -3.21
CA ASP A 107 -3.93 4.98 -3.64
C ASP A 107 -3.11 5.68 -2.56
N ASP A 108 -1.80 5.75 -2.78
CA ASP A 108 -0.85 6.45 -1.93
C ASP A 108 -0.14 7.64 -2.60
N TYR A 109 -0.82 8.31 -3.56
CA TYR A 109 -0.26 9.49 -4.23
C TYR A 109 0.02 10.65 -3.26
N GLN A 110 -0.89 10.89 -2.31
CA GLN A 110 -0.77 11.97 -1.31
C GLN A 110 0.15 11.62 -0.13
N PHE A 111 0.83 10.47 -0.18
CA PHE A 111 1.61 9.92 0.93
C PHE A 111 2.67 10.89 1.45
N ASP A 112 3.49 11.48 0.57
CA ASP A 112 4.55 12.41 0.96
C ASP A 112 3.98 13.72 1.53
N ASP A 113 2.85 14.18 0.99
CA ASP A 113 2.19 15.40 1.48
C ASP A 113 1.65 15.17 2.89
N ILE A 114 0.99 14.03 3.14
CA ILE A 114 0.45 13.64 4.45
C ILE A 114 1.59 13.50 5.48
N GLN A 115 2.69 12.84 5.11
CA GLN A 115 3.88 12.70 5.94
C GLN A 115 4.41 14.10 6.37
N ASN A 116 4.53 15.02 5.43
CA ASN A 116 4.98 16.39 5.69
C ASN A 116 4.00 17.17 6.58
N TRP A 117 2.71 17.19 6.24
CA TRP A 117 1.72 17.96 6.98
C TRP A 117 1.55 17.47 8.41
N CYS A 118 1.55 16.15 8.63
CA CYS A 118 1.49 15.57 9.96
C CYS A 118 2.75 15.89 10.77
N THR A 119 3.92 15.82 10.15
CA THR A 119 5.20 16.19 10.80
C THR A 119 5.22 17.66 11.22
N GLU A 120 4.84 18.58 10.33
CA GLU A 120 4.74 20.00 10.63
C GLU A 120 3.75 20.28 11.77
N TRP A 121 2.61 19.58 11.77
CA TRP A 121 1.63 19.70 12.84
C TRP A 121 2.21 19.24 14.19
N LEU A 122 2.90 18.11 14.21
CA LEU A 122 3.55 17.59 15.42
C LEU A 122 4.69 18.49 15.91
N GLN A 123 5.49 19.05 15.01
CA GLN A 123 6.54 20.02 15.36
C GLN A 123 5.98 21.24 16.08
N LYS A 124 4.88 21.79 15.56
CA LYS A 124 4.24 22.99 16.12
C LYS A 124 3.54 22.73 17.45
N ASN A 125 2.95 21.54 17.64
CA ASN A 125 2.05 21.28 18.76
C ASN A 125 2.62 20.32 19.83
N VAL A 126 3.63 19.53 19.49
CA VAL A 126 4.23 18.51 20.36
C VAL A 126 5.71 18.81 20.58
N ASP A 127 6.58 18.64 19.59
CA ASP A 127 8.00 18.95 19.74
C ASP A 127 8.67 19.22 18.39
N GLN A 128 9.36 20.36 18.29
CA GLN A 128 10.06 20.80 17.07
C GLN A 128 11.13 19.83 16.57
N ARG A 129 11.63 18.94 17.44
CA ARG A 129 12.62 17.90 17.08
C ARG A 129 12.01 16.71 16.36
N ILE A 130 10.68 16.60 16.29
CA ILE A 130 10.03 15.56 15.49
C ILE A 130 10.38 15.80 14.02
N ILE A 131 10.86 14.76 13.35
CA ILE A 131 11.31 14.83 11.95
C ILE A 131 10.54 13.90 11.02
N GLY A 132 9.59 13.14 11.56
CA GLY A 132 8.73 12.28 10.76
C GLY A 132 7.86 11.35 11.59
N ILE A 133 7.01 10.63 10.88
CA ILE A 133 6.11 9.62 11.43
C ILE A 133 6.26 8.33 10.64
N TYR A 134 6.08 7.19 11.29
CA TYR A 134 5.79 5.98 10.54
C TYR A 134 4.44 6.18 9.87
N LEU A 135 4.39 5.96 8.57
CA LEU A 135 3.18 6.07 7.77
C LEU A 135 3.18 4.90 6.81
N ASP A 136 2.06 4.21 6.67
CA ASP A 136 1.86 3.23 5.62
C ASP A 136 0.52 3.49 4.88
N THR A 137 0.29 2.73 3.82
CA THR A 137 -0.96 2.81 3.07
C THR A 137 -2.18 2.47 3.94
N GLU A 138 -2.05 1.64 4.97
CA GLU A 138 -3.15 1.29 5.88
C GLU A 138 -3.57 2.50 6.71
N ASN A 139 -2.64 3.36 7.15
CA ASN A 139 -2.99 4.59 7.85
C ASN A 139 -3.88 5.52 7.01
N ILE A 140 -3.64 5.58 5.69
CA ILE A 140 -4.49 6.35 4.76
C ILE A 140 -5.90 5.73 4.68
N ILE A 141 -5.98 4.40 4.55
CA ILE A 141 -7.26 3.66 4.53
C ILE A 141 -8.03 3.89 5.84
N ASN A 142 -7.35 3.77 6.98
CA ASN A 142 -7.96 3.93 8.30
C ASN A 142 -8.50 5.35 8.51
N TYR A 143 -7.84 6.36 7.96
CA TYR A 143 -8.38 7.71 7.94
C TYR A 143 -9.70 7.78 7.16
N TYR A 144 -9.79 7.22 5.96
CA TYR A 144 -11.05 7.21 5.23
C TYR A 144 -12.13 6.43 6.00
N ASP A 145 -11.79 5.26 6.50
CA ASP A 145 -12.72 4.34 7.15
C ASP A 145 -13.29 4.88 8.46
N LYS A 146 -12.44 5.41 9.34
CA LYS A 146 -12.88 5.98 10.62
C LYS A 146 -13.70 7.26 10.48
N ASN A 147 -13.52 7.98 9.38
CA ASN A 147 -14.26 9.22 9.10
C ASN A 147 -15.40 9.01 8.11
N ASN A 148 -15.68 7.77 7.69
CA ASN A 148 -16.70 7.42 6.71
C ASN A 148 -16.60 8.26 5.42
N LEU A 149 -15.37 8.40 4.92
CA LEU A 149 -15.05 9.14 3.70
C LEU A 149 -14.93 8.17 2.51
N ASP A 150 -15.28 8.67 1.33
CA ASP A 150 -14.98 7.97 0.08
C ASP A 150 -13.45 7.96 -0.15
N TYR A 151 -12.90 6.88 -0.73
CA TYR A 151 -11.47 6.81 -1.06
C TYR A 151 -11.03 7.86 -2.09
N LYS A 152 -11.98 8.50 -2.79
CA LYS A 152 -11.77 9.67 -3.65
C LYS A 152 -11.63 10.98 -2.89
N TYR A 153 -11.84 11.02 -1.57
CA TYR A 153 -11.61 12.23 -0.79
C TYR A 153 -10.14 12.65 -0.88
N ILE A 154 -9.90 13.93 -1.18
CA ILE A 154 -8.56 14.52 -1.23
C ILE A 154 -8.19 14.98 0.17
N ILE A 155 -7.23 14.29 0.80
CA ILE A 155 -6.72 14.66 2.11
C ILE A 155 -5.97 15.99 1.99
N SER A 156 -6.28 16.94 2.86
CA SER A 156 -5.68 18.27 2.87
C SER A 156 -4.79 18.48 4.09
N LYS A 157 -4.02 19.57 4.09
CA LYS A 157 -3.20 19.96 5.24
C LYS A 157 -4.02 20.16 6.52
N ASP A 158 -5.26 20.67 6.40
CA ASP A 158 -6.13 20.91 7.56
C ASP A 158 -6.60 19.61 8.21
N ASP A 159 -6.57 18.50 7.47
CA ASP A 159 -6.92 17.17 7.97
C ASP A 159 -5.86 16.57 8.89
N SER A 160 -4.63 17.10 8.93
CA SER A 160 -3.47 16.51 9.63
C SER A 160 -3.77 16.07 11.06
N LYS A 161 -4.45 16.92 11.84
CA LYS A 161 -4.80 16.58 13.24
C LYS A 161 -5.74 15.39 13.30
N GLN A 162 -6.73 15.34 12.41
CA GLN A 162 -7.72 14.26 12.39
C GLN A 162 -7.09 12.98 11.82
N PHE A 163 -6.23 13.11 10.81
CA PHE A 163 -5.43 12.02 10.27
C PHE A 163 -4.60 11.32 11.36
N LEU A 164 -3.86 12.10 12.15
CA LEU A 164 -3.06 11.59 13.26
C LEU A 164 -3.88 10.80 14.27
N LYS A 165 -5.17 11.13 14.49
CA LYS A 165 -6.04 10.36 15.40
C LYS A 165 -6.48 9.00 14.86
N CYS A 166 -6.32 8.75 13.57
CA CYS A 166 -6.89 7.58 12.91
C CYS A 166 -5.96 6.37 12.87
N PHE A 167 -4.73 6.48 13.39
CA PHE A 167 -3.80 5.34 13.51
C PHE A 167 -4.46 4.17 14.28
N GLU A 168 -4.26 2.94 13.81
CA GLU A 168 -4.90 1.72 14.38
C GLU A 168 -3.95 0.75 15.07
N ASN A 169 -2.66 1.06 15.17
CA ASN A 169 -1.76 0.19 15.91
C ASN A 169 -1.83 0.47 17.40
N ASP A 170 -1.73 -0.59 18.22
CA ASP A 170 -1.49 -0.50 19.67
C ASP A 170 -0.31 0.43 20.01
N VAL A 171 0.56 0.72 19.02
CA VAL A 171 1.63 1.70 19.08
C VAL A 171 1.77 2.49 17.77
N ALA A 172 1.57 3.80 17.78
CA ALA A 172 1.95 4.70 16.68
C ALA A 172 3.42 5.13 16.84
N ARG A 173 4.21 5.14 15.75
CA ARG A 173 5.65 5.45 15.82
C ARG A 173 5.94 6.85 15.29
N PHE A 174 6.66 7.62 16.09
CA PHE A 174 7.09 8.99 15.79
C PHE A 174 8.61 9.06 15.86
N TYR A 175 9.21 9.78 14.93
CA TYR A 175 10.65 9.88 14.79
C TYR A 175 11.10 11.29 15.17
N PHE A 176 12.12 11.39 16.02
CA PHE A 176 12.69 12.68 16.42
C PHE A 176 14.21 12.66 16.37
N TYR A 177 14.79 13.84 16.20
CA TYR A 177 16.22 14.05 16.20
C TYR A 177 16.65 15.00 17.31
N ASP A 178 17.53 14.52 18.15
CA ASP A 178 18.15 15.30 19.21
C ASP A 178 19.62 14.89 19.41
N LYS A 179 20.55 15.74 18.97
CA LYS A 179 22.00 15.48 19.06
C LYS A 179 22.50 15.26 20.48
N GLU A 180 21.81 15.83 21.47
CA GLU A 180 22.17 15.75 22.88
C GLU A 180 21.44 14.61 23.60
N TYR A 181 20.64 13.83 22.87
CA TYR A 181 19.91 12.70 23.43
C TYR A 181 20.86 11.58 23.84
N THR A 182 21.24 11.61 25.11
CA THR A 182 21.58 10.41 25.87
C THR A 182 20.27 9.68 26.14
N TYR A 183 20.15 8.41 25.74
CA TYR A 183 18.96 7.58 25.96
C TYR A 183 18.41 7.75 27.39
N ASP A 184 17.38 8.60 27.54
CA ASP A 184 16.78 9.01 28.80
C ASP A 184 15.27 8.80 28.69
N ASP A 185 14.80 7.75 29.37
CA ASP A 185 13.39 7.37 29.38
C ASP A 185 12.50 8.53 29.87
N MET A 186 13.00 9.43 30.72
CA MET A 186 12.23 10.59 31.21
C MET A 186 11.87 11.58 30.09
N TYR A 187 12.67 11.67 29.03
CA TYR A 187 12.37 12.56 27.91
C TYR A 187 11.27 11.98 27.01
N ILE A 188 11.34 10.68 26.72
CA ILE A 188 10.30 9.95 25.96
C ILE A 188 8.96 10.00 26.70
N ASP A 189 8.97 9.85 28.02
CA ASP A 189 7.76 9.98 28.84
C ASP A 189 7.14 11.38 28.73
N LYS A 190 7.96 12.44 28.79
CA LYS A 190 7.49 13.83 28.63
C LYS A 190 6.88 14.07 27.25
N LEU A 191 7.51 13.57 26.19
CA LEU A 191 6.96 13.65 24.83
C LEU A 191 5.62 12.95 24.72
N SER A 192 5.53 11.73 25.27
CA SER A 192 4.32 10.92 25.26
C SER A 192 3.18 11.60 26.03
N MET A 193 3.46 12.16 27.21
CA MET A 193 2.48 12.94 27.96
C MET A 193 2.00 14.18 27.19
N LYS A 194 2.92 14.94 26.59
CA LYS A 194 2.57 16.14 25.82
C LYS A 194 1.73 15.76 24.60
N PHE A 195 2.14 14.75 23.84
CA PHE A 195 1.40 14.21 22.71
C PHE A 195 -0.03 13.82 23.09
N ASN A 196 -0.18 12.99 24.13
CA ASN A 196 -1.48 12.52 24.59
C ASN A 196 -2.39 13.68 25.05
N SER A 197 -1.83 14.67 25.76
CA SER A 197 -2.59 15.85 26.19
C SER A 197 -3.06 16.73 25.01
N THR A 198 -2.25 16.82 23.95
CA THR A 198 -2.50 17.67 22.77
C THR A 198 -3.45 17.01 21.77
N LEU A 199 -3.17 15.75 21.40
CA LEU A 199 -3.92 15.04 20.36
C LEU A 199 -5.17 14.36 20.92
N LYS A 200 -5.09 13.82 22.15
CA LYS A 200 -6.12 12.96 22.76
C LYS A 200 -6.46 11.79 21.84
N ALA A 201 -5.43 11.03 21.46
CA ALA A 201 -5.57 9.85 20.61
C ALA A 201 -5.83 8.59 21.45
N ASP A 202 -6.45 7.59 20.83
CA ASP A 202 -6.84 6.32 21.45
C ASP A 202 -5.76 5.22 21.29
N TYR A 203 -4.52 5.60 20.99
CA TYR A 203 -3.37 4.70 20.83
C TYR A 203 -2.18 5.18 21.67
N ILE A 204 -1.19 4.29 21.86
CA ILE A 204 0.04 4.62 22.59
C ILE A 204 1.06 5.19 21.59
N PRO A 205 1.59 6.41 21.78
CA PRO A 205 2.68 6.91 20.96
C PRO A 205 4.01 6.32 21.42
N SER A 206 4.86 5.91 20.47
CA SER A 206 6.25 5.56 20.70
C SER A 206 7.16 6.51 19.94
N PHE A 207 8.15 7.05 20.64
CA PHE A 207 9.10 7.99 20.08
C PHE A 207 10.45 7.31 19.91
N TYR A 208 10.99 7.38 18.70
CA TYR A 208 12.28 6.80 18.35
C TYR A 208 13.26 7.91 17.98
N TYR A 209 14.39 7.89 18.66
CA TYR A 209 15.53 8.71 18.25
C TYR A 209 16.10 8.16 16.95
N VAL A 210 16.21 9.04 15.94
CA VAL A 210 16.85 8.72 14.66
C VAL A 210 17.59 9.94 14.14
N THR A 211 18.64 9.69 13.34
CA THR A 211 19.51 10.74 12.78
C THR A 211 19.06 11.24 11.41
N ASN A 212 18.09 10.57 10.79
CA ASN A 212 17.63 10.84 9.43
C ASN A 212 16.11 10.87 9.36
N THR A 213 15.57 11.67 8.45
CA THR A 213 14.13 11.73 8.16
C THR A 213 13.66 10.41 7.53
N PRO A 214 12.45 9.93 7.86
CA PRO A 214 11.84 8.82 7.15
C PRO A 214 11.75 9.09 5.64
N LYS A 215 11.90 8.02 4.85
CA LYS A 215 11.70 8.07 3.40
C LYS A 215 10.61 7.08 3.01
N LYS A 216 9.87 7.40 1.94
CA LYS A 216 8.91 6.46 1.35
C LYS A 216 9.65 5.29 0.72
N HIS A 217 9.23 4.08 1.08
CA HIS A 217 9.67 2.81 0.54
C HIS A 217 8.48 2.10 -0.12
N PHE A 218 8.76 1.25 -1.11
CA PHE A 218 7.76 0.47 -1.82
C PHE A 218 7.93 -1.01 -1.54
N GLU A 219 6.88 -1.64 -1.03
CA GLU A 219 6.82 -3.08 -0.76
C GLU A 219 6.15 -3.80 -1.94
N CYS A 220 6.82 -3.83 -3.10
CA CYS A 220 6.27 -4.38 -4.35
C CYS A 220 6.61 -5.86 -4.60
N PHE A 221 6.30 -6.76 -3.64
CA PHE A 221 6.54 -8.19 -3.86
C PHE A 221 5.37 -8.88 -4.57
N LYS A 222 5.68 -9.86 -5.42
CA LYS A 222 4.68 -10.55 -6.26
C LYS A 222 3.56 -11.24 -5.45
N PHE A 223 3.86 -11.68 -4.24
CA PHE A 223 2.98 -12.51 -3.41
C PHE A 223 2.40 -11.76 -2.20
N ILE A 224 2.52 -10.44 -2.18
CA ILE A 224 1.90 -9.60 -1.16
C ILE A 224 1.17 -8.46 -1.86
N GLN A 225 0.23 -7.85 -1.14
CA GLN A 225 -0.39 -6.61 -1.59
C GLN A 225 0.66 -5.50 -1.62
N TRP A 226 0.76 -4.80 -2.75
CA TRP A 226 1.69 -3.69 -2.85
C TRP A 226 1.23 -2.53 -1.98
N ARG A 227 2.15 -2.01 -1.19
CA ARG A 227 1.94 -0.87 -0.30
C ARG A 227 3.19 0.00 -0.22
N SER A 228 2.99 1.21 0.25
CA SER A 228 4.07 2.11 0.62
C SER A 228 4.16 2.24 2.13
N TYR A 229 5.37 2.45 2.63
CA TYR A 229 5.60 2.76 4.04
C TYR A 229 6.77 3.74 4.20
N ALA A 230 6.80 4.47 5.32
CA ALA A 230 7.82 5.45 5.63
C ALA A 230 8.61 5.01 6.86
N GLU A 231 9.90 4.76 6.68
CA GLU A 231 10.82 4.48 7.78
C GLU A 231 12.17 5.19 7.57
N PRO A 232 12.88 5.55 8.64
CA PRO A 232 14.26 6.01 8.58
C PRO A 232 15.18 4.93 8.01
N ASP A 233 16.13 5.35 7.19
CA ASP A 233 17.21 4.46 6.75
C ASP A 233 18.12 4.16 7.95
N TYR A 234 17.95 2.99 8.58
CA TYR A 234 18.82 2.52 9.67
C TYR A 234 20.24 2.16 9.20
N ASN A 235 20.44 2.03 7.88
CA ASN A 235 21.71 1.75 7.23
C ASN A 235 22.41 3.02 6.73
N ILE A 236 22.78 3.91 7.66
CA ILE A 236 23.93 4.80 7.42
C ILE A 236 24.95 4.46 8.50
N LYS A 237 25.82 3.49 8.20
CA LYS A 237 27.11 3.40 8.89
C LYS A 237 27.76 4.77 8.74
N GLY A 238 28.14 5.35 9.89
CA GLY A 238 28.69 6.70 9.98
C GLY A 238 29.79 6.96 8.97
N GLU A 239 29.77 8.19 8.47
CA GLU A 239 31.00 8.92 8.16
C GLU A 239 31.38 9.72 9.40
#